data_AF-A0A7J2IWR5-F1
#
_entry.id   AF-A0A7J2IWR5-F1
#
_cell.length_a   1.000
_cell.length_b   1.000
_cell.length_c   1.000
_cell.angle_alpha   90.00
_cell.angle_beta   90.00
_cell.angle_gamma   90.00
#
_symmetry.space_group_name_H-M   'P 1'
#
loop_
_entity.id
_entity.type
_entity.pdbx_description
1 polymer ?
#
loop_
_entity_poly.entity_id
_entity_poly.type
_entity_poly.pdbx_seq_one_letter_code
_entity_poly.pdbx_strand_id
1 'polypeptide(L)'
;MSEGFPKRLMTKEEIDRALELIRAGYRHQVEIKGSEDFVKAVREALRLVDLAGYGDEVRAYIRAVVEVEGFSQLRPEEATLWVSSGAIGNTVLLASLIVQKALQMKFYLEGKPFYGHICELKTTQAKYEFIRKLREKCEDEDIKKVCDEILSELEASIYDLVP
;
A
#
# COMPACT_ATOMS: atom_id res chain seq x y z
N MET A 1 -8.71 14.12 27.36
CA MET A 1 -8.89 12.96 26.47
C MET A 1 -8.02 13.20 25.27
N SER A 2 -6.96 12.41 25.03
CA SER A 2 -6.17 12.58 23.81
C SER A 2 -7.09 12.29 22.63
N GLU A 3 -7.41 13.31 21.86
CA GLU A 3 -8.21 13.16 20.67
C GLU A 3 -7.51 12.14 19.75
N GLY A 4 -8.22 11.10 19.30
CA GLY A 4 -7.66 10.03 18.46
C GLY A 4 -7.36 10.48 17.03
N PHE A 5 -6.87 9.56 16.19
CA PHE A 5 -6.55 9.88 14.79
C PHE A 5 -7.71 10.62 14.08
N PRO A 6 -7.45 11.74 13.39
CA PRO A 6 -8.50 12.57 12.78
C PRO A 6 -9.43 11.78 11.88
N LYS A 7 -10.74 12.01 11.99
CA LYS A 7 -11.72 11.29 11.15
C LYS A 7 -11.56 11.61 9.67
N ARG A 8 -11.16 12.85 9.35
CA ARG A 8 -10.83 13.31 8.00
C ARG A 8 -9.46 13.99 7.98
N LEU A 9 -8.90 14.11 6.79
CA LEU A 9 -7.58 14.68 6.52
C LEU A 9 -7.70 15.73 5.41
N MET A 10 -8.46 16.79 5.68
CA MET A 10 -8.77 17.86 4.72
C MET A 10 -8.09 19.18 5.08
N THR A 11 -7.84 19.44 6.37
CA THR A 11 -7.17 20.65 6.83
C THR A 11 -5.73 20.39 7.26
N LYS A 12 -4.94 21.46 7.32
CA LYS A 12 -3.56 21.38 7.81
C LYS A 12 -3.50 20.91 9.25
N GLU A 13 -4.39 21.38 10.12
CA GLU A 13 -4.44 21.00 11.53
C GLU A 13 -4.74 19.50 11.69
N GLU A 14 -5.64 18.95 10.87
CA GLU A 14 -5.92 17.51 10.83
C GLU A 14 -4.68 16.72 10.38
N ILE A 15 -4.01 17.16 9.31
CA ILE A 15 -2.82 16.49 8.78
C ILE A 15 -1.67 16.53 9.80
N ASP A 16 -1.39 17.69 10.40
CA ASP A 16 -0.33 17.87 11.40
C ASP A 16 -0.57 16.94 12.60
N ARG A 17 -1.81 16.87 13.09
CA ARG A 17 -2.18 15.97 14.20
C ARG A 17 -2.08 14.50 13.83
N ALA A 18 -2.46 14.11 12.61
CA ALA A 18 -2.27 12.76 12.13
C ALA A 18 -0.78 12.38 12.08
N LEU A 19 0.08 13.27 11.59
CA LEU A 19 1.53 13.07 11.56
C LEU A 19 2.13 12.97 12.97
N GLU A 20 1.71 13.82 13.91
CA GLU A 20 2.15 13.75 15.32
C GLU A 20 1.83 12.38 15.92
N LEU A 21 0.61 11.87 15.74
CA LEU A 21 0.20 10.55 16.21
C LEU A 21 1.01 9.44 15.56
N ILE A 22 1.20 9.48 14.23
CA ILE A 22 2.00 8.48 13.50
C ILE A 22 3.45 8.44 14.03
N ARG A 23 4.06 9.61 14.25
CA ARG A 23 5.42 9.74 14.80
C ARG A 23 5.51 9.26 16.24
N ALA A 24 4.44 9.43 17.02
CA ALA A 24 4.31 8.87 18.37
C ALA A 24 4.06 7.35 18.40
N GLY A 25 3.98 6.69 17.23
CA GLY A 25 3.83 5.24 17.12
C GLY A 25 2.39 4.77 16.88
N TYR A 26 1.45 5.66 16.58
CA TYR A 26 0.08 5.26 16.23
C TYR A 26 0.07 4.35 14.99
N ARG A 27 -0.66 3.23 15.09
CA ARG A 27 -0.88 2.27 14.01
C ARG A 27 -2.35 1.90 13.97
N HIS A 28 -2.97 2.01 12.80
CA HIS A 28 -4.33 1.56 12.56
C HIS A 28 -4.42 0.03 12.68
N GLN A 29 -5.52 -0.44 13.23
CA GLN A 29 -6.06 -1.75 12.89
C GLN A 29 -6.78 -1.58 11.54
N VAL A 30 -6.17 -2.05 10.46
CA VAL A 30 -6.70 -1.84 9.10
C VAL A 30 -8.07 -2.50 8.97
N GLU A 31 -9.10 -1.70 8.77
CA GLU A 31 -10.45 -2.21 8.51
C GLU A 31 -10.54 -2.76 7.09
N ILE A 32 -11.26 -3.87 6.89
CA ILE A 32 -11.48 -4.45 5.56
C ILE A 32 -12.99 -4.55 5.33
N LYS A 33 -13.49 -3.95 4.24
CA LYS A 33 -14.92 -3.90 3.92
C LYS A 33 -15.15 -4.36 2.49
N GLY A 34 -15.93 -5.42 2.33
CA GLY A 34 -16.22 -6.02 1.02
C GLY A 34 -16.87 -7.39 1.18
N SER A 35 -16.96 -8.09 0.06
CA SER A 35 -17.35 -9.49 -0.04
C SER A 35 -16.39 -10.40 0.75
N GLU A 36 -16.85 -11.62 1.02
CA GLU A 36 -16.06 -12.59 1.78
C GLU A 36 -14.73 -12.93 1.09
N ASP A 37 -14.75 -13.12 -0.24
CA ASP A 37 -13.57 -13.43 -1.04
C ASP A 37 -12.59 -12.26 -1.06
N PHE A 38 -13.10 -11.03 -1.19
CA PHE A 38 -12.29 -9.82 -1.05
C PHE A 38 -11.61 -9.74 0.32
N VAL A 39 -12.35 -9.97 1.40
CA VAL A 39 -11.81 -9.93 2.76
C VAL A 39 -10.70 -10.97 2.94
N LYS A 40 -10.88 -12.19 2.42
CA LYS A 40 -9.84 -13.24 2.44
C LYS A 40 -8.59 -12.80 1.67
N ALA A 41 -8.75 -12.29 0.45
CA ALA A 41 -7.65 -11.84 -0.39
C ALA A 41 -6.86 -10.69 0.24
N VAL A 42 -7.53 -9.68 0.81
CA VAL A 42 -6.88 -8.55 1.47
C VAL A 42 -6.15 -8.98 2.74
N ARG A 43 -6.73 -9.90 3.54
CA ARG A 43 -6.04 -10.43 4.73
C ARG A 43 -4.75 -11.15 4.36
N GLU A 44 -4.80 -11.97 3.32
CA GLU A 44 -3.61 -12.66 2.84
C GLU A 44 -2.58 -11.68 2.27
N ALA A 45 -3.02 -10.66 1.52
CA ALA A 45 -2.14 -9.60 1.06
C ALA A 45 -1.46 -8.86 2.23
N LEU A 46 -2.20 -8.51 3.28
CA LEU A 46 -1.64 -7.88 4.49
C LEU A 46 -0.66 -8.80 5.23
N ARG A 47 -0.86 -10.11 5.23
CA ARG A 47 0.11 -11.09 5.75
C ARG A 47 1.43 -11.03 4.98
N LEU A 48 1.37 -10.95 3.64
CA LEU A 48 2.57 -10.79 2.81
C LEU A 48 3.26 -9.43 3.06
N VAL A 49 2.48 -8.37 3.28
CA VAL A 49 2.99 -7.04 3.69
C VAL A 49 3.76 -7.12 5.01
N ASP A 50 3.19 -7.79 6.01
CA ASP A 50 3.85 -8.00 7.30
C ASP A 50 5.14 -8.81 7.15
N LEU A 51 5.10 -9.91 6.40
CA LEU A 51 6.25 -10.77 6.13
C LEU A 51 7.40 -9.99 5.48
N ALA A 52 7.11 -9.15 4.49
CA ALA A 52 8.10 -8.30 3.84
C ALA A 52 8.67 -7.21 4.77
N GLY A 53 8.01 -6.92 5.90
CA GLY A 53 8.41 -5.91 6.88
C GLY A 53 7.83 -4.52 6.61
N TYR A 54 6.73 -4.42 5.86
CA TYR A 54 6.04 -3.17 5.55
C TYR A 54 4.77 -2.95 6.39
N GLY A 55 4.45 -3.88 7.28
CA GLY A 55 3.24 -3.85 8.11
C GLY A 55 3.02 -2.55 8.86
N ASP A 56 4.05 -2.06 9.54
CA ASP A 56 3.96 -0.84 10.34
C ASP A 56 3.81 0.42 9.48
N GLU A 57 4.46 0.48 8.33
CA GLU A 57 4.28 1.58 7.38
C GLU A 57 2.83 1.58 6.85
N VAL A 58 2.32 0.42 6.44
CA VAL A 58 0.93 0.30 5.97
C VAL A 58 -0.06 0.69 7.08
N ARG A 59 0.10 0.16 8.30
CA ARG A 59 -0.77 0.50 9.43
C ARG A 59 -0.62 1.96 9.89
N ALA A 60 0.50 2.62 9.64
CA ALA A 60 0.64 4.04 9.96
C ALA A 60 -0.22 4.93 9.06
N TYR A 61 -0.35 4.59 7.78
CA TYR A 61 -0.92 5.49 6.77
C TYR A 61 -2.25 5.03 6.19
N ILE A 62 -2.59 3.74 6.27
CA ILE A 62 -3.85 3.19 5.75
C ILE A 62 -4.75 2.80 6.90
N ARG A 63 -5.94 3.38 6.94
CA ARG A 63 -7.00 3.07 7.90
C ARG A 63 -7.86 1.89 7.45
N ALA A 64 -8.19 1.83 6.17
CA ALA A 64 -9.13 0.85 5.66
C ALA A 64 -8.82 0.45 4.21
N VAL A 65 -9.22 -0.77 3.86
CA VAL A 65 -9.24 -1.29 2.49
C VAL A 65 -10.68 -1.68 2.16
N VAL A 66 -11.24 -1.08 1.11
CA VAL A 66 -12.66 -1.18 0.76
C VAL A 66 -12.81 -1.68 -0.66
N GLU A 67 -13.65 -2.70 -0.85
CA GLU A 67 -14.02 -3.22 -2.16
C GLU A 67 -14.91 -2.23 -2.91
N VAL A 68 -14.62 -2.04 -4.19
CA VAL A 68 -15.45 -1.25 -5.11
C VAL A 68 -15.57 -1.97 -6.46
N GLU A 69 -16.65 -1.70 -7.19
CA GLU A 69 -16.80 -2.18 -8.58
C GLU A 69 -15.95 -1.38 -9.57
N GLY A 70 -15.56 -0.16 -9.19
CA GLY A 70 -14.74 0.75 -10.01
C GLY A 70 -13.24 0.51 -9.90
N PHE A 71 -12.47 1.57 -10.18
CA PHE A 71 -11.01 1.53 -10.13
C PHE A 71 -10.46 1.53 -8.71
N SER A 72 -9.36 0.83 -8.51
CA SER A 72 -8.57 0.92 -7.28
C SER A 72 -7.99 2.33 -7.11
N GLN A 73 -8.20 2.96 -5.96
CA GLN A 73 -7.81 4.34 -5.72
C GLN A 73 -7.52 4.59 -4.24
N LEU A 74 -6.50 5.39 -3.94
CA LEU A 74 -6.34 5.97 -2.60
C LEU A 74 -7.35 7.10 -2.42
N ARG A 75 -7.99 7.15 -1.24
CA ARG A 75 -8.87 8.21 -0.75
C ARG A 75 -8.15 8.94 0.39
N PRO A 76 -7.35 9.99 0.13
CA PRO A 76 -6.48 10.59 1.13
C PRO A 76 -7.25 11.17 2.31
N GLU A 77 -8.39 11.83 2.04
CA GLU A 77 -9.25 12.44 3.05
C GLU A 77 -9.71 11.45 4.14
N GLU A 78 -9.77 10.15 3.83
CA GLU A 78 -10.25 9.10 4.72
C GLU A 78 -9.14 8.14 5.17
N ALA A 79 -7.92 8.29 4.63
CA ALA A 79 -6.84 7.30 4.71
C ALA A 79 -7.29 5.89 4.24
N THR A 80 -8.15 5.83 3.22
CA THR A 80 -8.79 4.58 2.77
C THR A 80 -8.27 4.18 1.39
N LEU A 81 -7.99 2.90 1.18
CA LEU A 81 -7.69 2.34 -0.12
C LEU A 81 -8.95 1.67 -0.69
N TRP A 82 -9.47 2.19 -1.80
CA TRP A 82 -10.43 1.47 -2.63
C TRP A 82 -9.69 0.47 -3.51
N VAL A 83 -10.21 -0.75 -3.58
CA VAL A 83 -9.67 -1.83 -4.40
C VAL A 83 -10.79 -2.39 -5.25
N SER A 84 -10.55 -2.45 -6.56
CA SER A 84 -11.46 -3.08 -7.50
C SER A 84 -11.63 -4.57 -7.18
N SER A 85 -12.85 -5.08 -7.25
CA SER A 85 -13.11 -6.52 -7.14
C SER A 85 -12.28 -7.35 -8.13
N GLY A 86 -11.97 -6.81 -9.32
CA GLY A 86 -11.11 -7.47 -10.31
C GLY A 86 -9.62 -7.54 -9.93
N ALA A 87 -9.18 -6.81 -8.91
CA ALA A 87 -7.76 -6.74 -8.52
C ALA A 87 -7.34 -7.84 -7.51
N ILE A 88 -8.26 -8.66 -7.03
CA ILE A 88 -7.97 -9.68 -5.99
C ILE A 88 -7.38 -10.98 -6.53
N GLY A 89 -7.31 -11.16 -7.86
CA GLY A 89 -6.86 -12.40 -8.50
C GLY A 89 -5.38 -12.73 -8.33
N ASN A 90 -4.54 -11.75 -7.93
CA ASN A 90 -3.13 -11.98 -7.61
C ASN A 90 -2.78 -11.29 -6.29
N THR A 91 -2.57 -12.09 -5.25
CA THR A 91 -2.35 -11.61 -3.89
C THR A 91 -1.03 -10.87 -3.72
N VAL A 92 0.02 -11.25 -4.46
CA VAL A 92 1.32 -10.56 -4.43
C VAL A 92 1.20 -9.16 -5.02
N LEU A 93 0.50 -9.02 -6.16
CA LEU A 93 0.23 -7.72 -6.76
C LEU A 93 -0.70 -6.86 -5.89
N LEU A 94 -1.70 -7.46 -5.24
CA LEU A 94 -2.55 -6.76 -4.28
C LEU A 94 -1.75 -6.24 -3.08
N ALA A 95 -0.87 -7.06 -2.50
CA ALA A 95 0.01 -6.65 -1.41
C ALA A 95 0.94 -5.50 -1.84
N SER A 96 1.51 -5.60 -3.04
CA SER A 96 2.33 -4.53 -3.61
C SER A 96 1.54 -3.23 -3.80
N LEU A 97 0.29 -3.32 -4.28
CA LEU A 97 -0.58 -2.16 -4.43
C LEU A 97 -0.83 -1.47 -3.08
N ILE A 98 -1.11 -2.25 -2.01
CA ILE A 98 -1.31 -1.70 -0.67
C ILE A 98 -0.07 -0.91 -0.20
N VAL A 99 1.14 -1.45 -0.39
CA VAL A 99 2.39 -0.76 -0.02
C VAL A 99 2.59 0.51 -0.83
N GLN A 100 2.37 0.48 -2.14
CA GLN A 100 2.47 1.65 -3.00
C GLN A 100 1.50 2.76 -2.57
N LYS A 101 0.27 2.39 -2.17
CA LYS A 101 -0.75 3.35 -1.73
C LYS A 101 -0.50 3.88 -0.33
N ALA A 102 0.10 3.09 0.56
CA ALA A 102 0.61 3.59 1.83
C ALA A 102 1.73 4.62 1.63
N LEU A 103 2.66 4.37 0.70
CA LEU A 103 3.70 5.35 0.34
C LEU A 103 3.11 6.63 -0.25
N GLN A 104 2.14 6.51 -1.15
CA GLN A 104 1.41 7.67 -1.69
C GLN A 104 0.74 8.47 -0.57
N MET A 105 0.10 7.79 0.39
CA MET A 105 -0.56 8.42 1.53
C MET A 105 0.43 9.14 2.46
N LYS A 106 1.60 8.54 2.70
CA LYS A 106 2.70 9.19 3.42
C LYS A 106 3.12 10.50 2.77
N PHE A 107 3.33 10.49 1.45
CA PHE A 107 3.74 11.68 0.72
C PHE A 107 2.67 12.77 0.77
N TYR A 108 1.39 12.38 0.68
CA TYR A 108 0.26 13.29 0.85
C TYR A 108 0.31 13.99 2.22
N LEU A 109 0.40 13.23 3.31
CA LEU A 109 0.45 13.80 4.66
C LEU A 109 1.70 14.65 4.90
N GLU A 110 2.85 14.24 4.38
CA GLU A 110 4.11 14.97 4.53
C GLU A 110 4.22 16.20 3.60
N GLY A 111 3.19 16.49 2.80
CA GLY A 111 3.18 17.60 1.84
C GLY A 111 4.26 17.47 0.76
N LYS A 112 4.70 16.25 0.45
CA LYS A 112 5.74 15.98 -0.54
C LYS A 112 5.14 15.84 -1.94
N PRO A 113 5.80 16.38 -2.99
CA PRO A 113 5.38 16.19 -4.37
C PRO A 113 5.22 14.71 -4.73
N PHE A 114 4.05 14.33 -5.24
CA PHE A 114 3.75 12.97 -5.69
C PHE A 114 2.84 12.99 -6.93
N TYR A 115 3.38 13.50 -8.04
CA TYR A 115 2.68 13.63 -9.32
C TYR A 115 3.64 13.44 -10.51
N GLY A 116 3.08 13.15 -11.68
CA GLY A 116 3.84 12.92 -12.91
C GLY A 116 4.92 11.84 -12.76
N HIS A 117 6.06 12.04 -13.43
CA HIS A 117 7.19 11.12 -13.41
C HIS A 117 7.71 10.79 -11.99
N ILE A 118 7.61 11.71 -11.03
CA ILE A 118 8.05 11.48 -9.65
C ILE A 118 7.20 10.38 -9.00
N CYS A 119 5.87 10.44 -9.19
CA CYS A 119 4.96 9.43 -8.68
C CYS A 119 5.32 8.05 -9.26
N GLU A 120 5.42 7.96 -10.59
CA GLU A 120 5.71 6.71 -11.29
C GLU A 120 7.01 6.06 -10.82
N LEU A 121 8.10 6.84 -10.76
CA LEU A 121 9.39 6.37 -10.27
C LEU A 121 9.30 5.84 -8.84
N LYS A 122 8.64 6.58 -7.94
CA LYS A 122 8.51 6.18 -6.53
C LYS A 122 7.64 4.95 -6.34
N THR A 123 6.53 4.83 -7.07
CA THR A 123 5.67 3.65 -6.99
C THR A 123 6.34 2.41 -7.58
N THR A 124 7.04 2.56 -8.72
CA THR A 124 7.77 1.45 -9.35
C THR A 124 8.91 0.98 -8.45
N GLN A 125 9.67 1.90 -7.87
CA GLN A 125 10.73 1.57 -6.91
C GLN A 125 10.15 0.86 -5.67
N ALA A 126 9.03 1.36 -5.12
CA ALA A 126 8.38 0.74 -3.97
C ALA A 126 7.86 -0.68 -4.29
N LYS A 127 7.29 -0.87 -5.49
CA LYS A 127 6.88 -2.19 -5.99
C LYS A 127 8.08 -3.11 -6.06
N TYR A 128 9.16 -2.72 -6.73
CA TYR A 128 10.37 -3.53 -6.87
C TYR A 128 10.93 -3.95 -5.50
N GLU A 129 11.16 -2.99 -4.60
CA GLU A 129 11.73 -3.26 -3.28
C GLU A 129 10.84 -4.15 -2.42
N PHE A 130 9.51 -3.96 -2.49
CA PHE A 130 8.57 -4.82 -1.80
C PHE A 130 8.65 -6.26 -2.31
N ILE A 131 8.58 -6.47 -3.63
CA ILE A 131 8.57 -7.80 -4.23
C ILE A 131 9.90 -8.52 -3.95
N ARG A 132 11.04 -7.82 -4.10
CA ARG A 132 12.37 -8.35 -3.77
C ARG A 132 12.44 -8.84 -2.33
N LYS A 133 12.03 -8.01 -1.36
CA LYS A 133 12.03 -8.38 0.06
C LYS A 133 11.05 -9.49 0.40
N LEU A 134 9.88 -9.50 -0.23
CA LEU A 134 8.91 -10.58 -0.05
C LEU A 134 9.50 -11.91 -0.52
N ARG A 135 10.07 -11.93 -1.73
CA ARG A 135 10.75 -13.10 -2.30
C ARG A 135 11.89 -13.62 -1.43
N GLU A 136 12.70 -12.73 -0.84
CA GLU A 136 13.80 -13.09 0.06
C GLU A 136 13.32 -13.72 1.38
N LYS A 137 12.18 -13.27 1.90
CA LYS A 137 11.67 -13.67 3.22
C LYS A 137 10.61 -14.78 3.17
N CYS A 138 10.01 -15.01 2.01
CA CYS A 138 8.96 -16.00 1.86
C CYS A 138 9.55 -17.40 1.64
N GLU A 139 9.03 -18.37 2.38
CA GLU A 139 9.37 -19.79 2.23
C GLU A 139 8.46 -20.50 1.22
N ASP A 140 7.32 -19.90 0.88
CA ASP A 140 6.37 -20.45 -0.08
C ASP A 140 6.90 -20.29 -1.51
N GLU A 141 7.17 -21.42 -2.16
CA GLU A 141 7.76 -21.46 -3.51
C GLU A 141 6.81 -20.95 -4.60
N ASP A 142 5.48 -21.07 -4.42
CA ASP A 142 4.51 -20.51 -5.37
C ASP A 142 4.53 -18.97 -5.30
N ILE A 143 4.59 -18.41 -4.09
CA ILE A 143 4.72 -16.96 -3.90
C ILE A 143 6.05 -16.45 -4.46
N LYS A 144 7.15 -17.18 -4.25
CA LYS A 144 8.47 -16.82 -4.81
C LYS A 144 8.47 -16.83 -6.33
N LYS A 145 7.86 -17.83 -6.95
CA LYS A 145 7.73 -17.90 -8.41
C LYS A 145 6.98 -16.69 -8.96
N VAL A 146 5.86 -16.32 -8.35
CA VAL A 146 5.11 -15.11 -8.74
C VAL A 146 5.96 -13.85 -8.55
N CYS A 147 6.75 -13.77 -7.46
CA CYS A 147 7.68 -12.65 -7.27
C CYS A 147 8.75 -12.60 -8.37
N ASP A 148 9.32 -13.74 -8.76
CA ASP A 148 10.33 -13.84 -9.81
C ASP A 148 9.79 -13.40 -11.18
N GLU A 149 8.57 -13.82 -11.52
CA GLU A 149 7.87 -13.36 -12.74
C GLU A 149 7.70 -11.83 -12.74
N ILE A 150 7.21 -11.26 -11.62
CA ILE A 150 7.00 -9.82 -11.49
C ILE A 150 8.33 -9.04 -11.56
N LEU A 151 9.39 -9.53 -10.91
CA LEU A 151 10.71 -8.89 -10.93
C LEU A 151 11.29 -8.89 -12.34
N SER A 152 11.18 -10.01 -13.07
CA SER A 152 11.64 -10.11 -14.44
C SER A 152 10.94 -9.10 -15.35
N GLU A 153 9.62 -8.93 -15.21
CA GLU A 153 8.86 -7.92 -15.97
C GLU A 153 9.29 -6.48 -15.65
N LEU A 154 9.52 -6.19 -14.36
CA LEU A 154 9.97 -4.87 -13.91
C LEU A 154 11.37 -4.54 -14.44
N GLU A 155 12.29 -5.50 -14.40
CA GLU A 155 13.66 -5.32 -14.88
C GLU A 155 13.66 -5.11 -16.39
N ALA A 156 12.93 -5.92 -17.16
CA ALA A 156 12.77 -5.72 -18.61
C ALA A 156 12.22 -4.33 -18.93
N SER A 157 11.21 -3.88 -18.19
CA SER A 157 10.62 -2.54 -18.37
C SER A 157 11.60 -1.41 -18.05
N ILE A 158 12.52 -1.60 -17.10
CA ILE A 158 13.58 -0.63 -16.79
C ILE A 158 14.60 -0.55 -17.92
N TYR A 159 14.95 -1.68 -18.55
CA TYR A 159 15.85 -1.70 -19.70
C TYR A 159 15.29 -0.98 -20.93
N ASP A 160 13.98 -1.02 -21.14
CA ASP A 160 13.30 -0.29 -22.23
C ASP A 160 13.26 1.24 -22.01
N LEU A 161 13.64 1.72 -20.81
CA LEU A 161 13.64 3.14 -20.43
C LEU A 161 15.05 3.77 -20.42
N VAL A 162 16.10 3.00 -20.69
CA VAL A 162 17.48 3.51 -20.83
C VAL A 162 17.79 3.67 -22.33
N PRO A 163 18.12 4.89 -22.81
CA PRO A 163 18.41 5.14 -24.22
C PRO A 163 19.70 4.47 -24.72
#